data_AF-A0A951YEJ0-F1
#
_entry.id   AF-A0A951YEJ0-F1
#
_cell.length_a   1.000
_cell.length_b   1.000
_cell.length_c   1.000
_cell.angle_alpha   90.00
_cell.angle_beta   90.00
_cell.angle_gamma   90.00
#
_symmetry.space_group_name_H-M   'P 1'
#
loop_
_entity.id
_entity.type
_entity.pdbx_description
1 polymer ?
#
loop_
_entity_poly.entity_id
_entity_poly.type
_entity_poly.pdbx_seq_one_letter_code
_entity_poly.pdbx_strand_id
1 'polypeptide(L)' 'MRHLSFKTQSANEKIVKRDWYIVDATNQTMGRMSSRIASILRGKNKAYYTPHF' A
#
# COMPACT_ATOMS: atom_id res chain seq x y z
N MET A 1 -13.37 30.71 -2.87
CA MET A 1 -14.13 29.53 -3.35
C MET A 1 -13.19 28.53 -4.02
N ARG A 2 -13.33 27.22 -3.73
CA ARG A 2 -12.56 26.16 -4.43
C ARG A 2 -13.12 26.01 -5.86
N HIS A 3 -12.28 26.30 -6.85
CA HIS A 3 -12.62 26.39 -8.28
C HIS A 3 -12.22 25.15 -9.11
N LEU A 4 -11.78 24.07 -8.45
CA LEU A 4 -11.41 22.82 -9.11
C LEU A 4 -12.63 21.92 -9.33
N SER A 5 -12.96 21.69 -10.61
CA SER A 5 -14.05 20.81 -11.07
C SER A 5 -13.73 19.31 -10.87
N PHE A 6 -12.46 18.90 -11.04
CA PHE A 6 -12.00 17.53 -10.80
C PHE A 6 -10.93 17.47 -9.70
N LYS A 7 -11.02 16.45 -8.84
CA LYS A 7 -10.13 16.27 -7.68
C LYS A 7 -9.75 14.79 -7.54
N THR A 8 -8.49 14.55 -7.22
CA THR A 8 -8.02 13.22 -6.84
C THR A 8 -8.59 12.87 -5.47
N GLN A 9 -9.26 11.73 -5.38
CA GLN A 9 -9.75 11.21 -4.12
C GLN A 9 -8.64 10.43 -3.42
N SER A 10 -8.30 10.82 -2.20
CA SER A 10 -7.41 10.06 -1.33
C SER A 10 -8.17 8.91 -0.67
N ALA A 11 -7.46 7.85 -0.30
CA ALA A 11 -8.04 6.75 0.46
C ALA A 11 -8.23 7.13 1.94
N ASN A 12 -9.31 6.63 2.54
CA ASN A 12 -9.70 6.93 3.93
C ASN A 12 -9.71 5.63 4.75
N GLU A 13 -9.56 5.70 6.07
CA GLU A 13 -9.56 4.49 6.92
C GLU A 13 -10.79 3.59 6.74
N LYS A 14 -11.96 4.19 6.50
CA LYS A 14 -13.23 3.46 6.27
C LYS A 14 -13.22 2.62 4.97
N ILE A 15 -12.40 3.02 4.00
CA ILE A 15 -12.33 2.40 2.66
C ILE A 15 -11.17 1.40 2.60
N VAL A 16 -10.10 1.63 3.37
CA VAL A 16 -8.90 0.80 3.36
C VAL A 16 -9.18 -0.57 3.98
N LYS A 17 -9.13 -1.61 3.14
CA LYS A 17 -9.09 -3.01 3.60
C LYS A 17 -7.66 -3.43 3.91
N ARG A 18 -7.45 -4.05 5.07
CA ARG A 18 -6.16 -4.60 5.51
C ARG A 18 -6.29 -6.11 5.60
N ASP A 19 -5.47 -6.78 4.83
CA ASP A 19 -5.45 -8.25 4.76
C ASP A 19 -4.26 -8.78 5.55
N TRP A 20 -4.40 -10.00 6.07
CA TRP A 20 -3.30 -10.74 6.68
C TRP A 20 -2.57 -11.54 5.62
N TYR A 21 -1.25 -11.49 5.65
CA TYR A 21 -0.38 -12.19 4.70
C TYR A 21 0.49 -13.19 5.46
N ILE A 22 0.64 -14.38 4.88
CA ILE A 22 1.60 -15.39 5.31
C ILE A 22 2.72 -15.41 4.27
N VAL A 23 3.97 -15.40 4.72
CA VAL A 23 5.13 -15.35 3.84
C VAL A 23 6.00 -16.57 4.11
N ASP A 24 6.23 -17.37 3.06
CA ASP A 24 7.25 -18.42 3.05
C ASP A 24 8.59 -17.83 2.59
N ALA A 25 9.62 -18.01 3.43
CA ALA A 25 10.96 -17.48 3.23
C ALA A 25 11.97 -18.53 2.73
N THR A 26 11.52 -19.77 2.48
CA THR A 26 12.40 -20.87 2.08
C THR A 26 13.15 -20.55 0.79
N ASN A 27 14.47 -20.73 0.79
CA ASN A 27 15.37 -20.43 -0.34
C ASN A 27 15.34 -18.98 -0.85
N GLN A 28 14.87 -18.02 -0.05
CA GLN A 28 14.86 -16.60 -0.43
C GLN A 28 16.06 -15.84 0.14
N THR A 29 16.61 -14.93 -0.65
CA THR A 29 17.62 -13.98 -0.16
C THR A 29 16.94 -12.93 0.74
N MET A 30 17.33 -12.89 2.01
CA MET A 30 16.76 -12.01 3.04
C MET A 30 16.52 -10.57 2.55
N GLY A 31 17.54 -9.89 2.03
CA GLY A 31 17.41 -8.48 1.61
C GLY A 31 16.40 -8.27 0.48
N ARG A 32 16.34 -9.20 -0.49
CA ARG A 32 15.40 -9.12 -1.62
C ARG A 32 13.96 -9.38 -1.14
N MET A 33 13.79 -10.37 -0.26
CA MET A 33 12.51 -10.70 0.32
C MET A 33 11.98 -9.54 1.19
N SER A 34 12.79 -9.02 2.11
CA SER A 34 12.41 -7.91 3.00
C SER A 34 11.98 -6.67 2.21
N SER A 35 12.68 -6.35 1.12
CA SER A 35 12.33 -5.20 0.25
C SER A 35 10.94 -5.36 -0.40
N ARG A 36 10.59 -6.59 -0.81
CA ARG A 36 9.26 -6.89 -1.37
C ARG A 36 8.17 -6.81 -0.31
N ILE A 37 8.41 -7.42 0.86
CA ILE A 37 7.46 -7.36 2.00
C ILE A 37 7.19 -5.91 2.39
N ALA A 38 8.23 -5.08 2.51
CA ALA A 38 8.08 -3.67 2.86
C ALA A 38 7.20 -2.89 1.85
N SER A 39 7.30 -3.23 0.56
CA SER A 39 6.48 -2.61 -0.49
C SER A 39 5.00 -3.01 -0.39
N ILE A 40 4.73 -4.28 -0.06
CA ILE A 40 3.38 -4.81 0.16
C ILE A 40 2.77 -4.20 1.43
N LEU A 41 3.49 -4.20 2.55
CA LEU A 41 3.02 -3.63 3.82
C LEU A 41 2.74 -2.13 3.71
N ARG A 42 3.56 -1.40 2.95
CA ARG A 42 3.29 0.01 2.64
C ARG A 42 2.06 0.19 1.74
N GLY A 43 1.61 -0.86 1.07
CA GLY A 43 0.43 -0.82 0.20
C GLY A 43 0.69 -0.20 -1.17
N LYS A 44 1.96 -0.08 -1.60
CA LYS A 44 2.32 0.54 -2.90
C LYS A 44 1.73 -0.19 -4.11
N ASN A 45 1.31 -1.44 -3.94
CA ASN A 45 0.67 -2.23 -4.99
C ASN A 45 -0.84 -1.93 -5.13
N LYS A 46 -1.43 -1.13 -4.23
CA LYS A 46 -2.85 -0.77 -4.28
C LYS A 46 -3.03 0.44 -5.21
N ALA A 47 -3.96 0.35 -6.15
CA ALA A 47 -4.25 1.43 -7.09
C ALA A 47 -4.73 2.74 -6.41
N TYR A 48 -5.25 2.63 -5.19
CA TYR A 48 -5.70 3.74 -4.36
C TYR A 48 -4.67 4.14 -3.28
N TYR A 49 -3.39 3.79 -3.45
CA TYR A 49 -2.33 4.14 -2.51
C TYR A 49 -2.29 5.66 -2.28
N THR A 50 -2.37 6.06 -1.01
CA THR A 50 -2.20 7.44 -0.56
C THR A 50 -0.98 7.49 0.36
N PRO A 51 0.00 8.37 0.14
CA PRO A 51 1.28 8.37 0.86
C PRO A 51 1.21 8.92 2.29
N HIS A 52 0.11 9.60 2.64
CA HIS A 52 -0.12 10.18 3.96
C HIS A 52 -1.12 9.33 4.76
N PHE A 53 -1.06 9.46 6.07
CA PHE A 53 -1.98 8.85 7.03
C PHE A 53 -3.04 9.88 7.45
#